data_AF-I5C4S2-F1
#
_entry.id   AF-I5C4S2-F1
#
_cell.length_a   1.000
_cell.length_b   1.000
_cell.length_c   1.000
_cell.angle_alpha   90.00
_cell.angle_beta   90.00
_cell.angle_gamma   90.00
#
_symmetry.space_group_name_H-M   'P 1'
#
loop_
_entity.id
_entity.type
_entity.pdbx_description
1 polymer ?
#
loop_
_entity_poly.entity_id
_entity_poly.type
_entity_poly.pdbx_seq_one_letter_code
_entity_poly.pdbx_strand_id
1 'polypeptide(L)'
;MLQSTDNGIKNRLTEPSAMIAEVKRLLTKGVAMDQIALELSKQFYIDIDLLNAVLRAMRKKMTSGKMDENGKAQTSASIGDKAAA
;
A
#
# COMPACT_ATOMS: atom_id res chain seq x y z
N MET A 1 -41.61 -7.78 1.63
CA MET A 1 -40.89 -6.69 2.33
C MET A 1 -39.57 -7.26 2.81
N LEU A 2 -38.47 -7.03 2.09
CA LEU A 2 -37.15 -7.53 2.46
C LEU A 2 -36.70 -6.70 3.68
N GLN A 3 -36.77 -7.30 4.87
CA GLN A 3 -36.26 -6.65 6.08
C GLN A 3 -34.74 -6.67 6.00
N SER A 4 -34.16 -5.60 5.44
CA SER A 4 -32.75 -5.30 5.60
C SER A 4 -32.50 -5.09 7.08
N THR A 5 -32.10 -6.15 7.78
CA THR A 5 -31.61 -6.10 9.16
C THR A 5 -30.26 -5.38 9.15
N ASP A 6 -30.26 -4.08 8.90
CA ASP A 6 -29.13 -3.18 9.13
C ASP A 6 -29.04 -2.92 10.65
N ASN A 7 -28.81 -3.99 11.40
CA ASN A 7 -28.56 -3.93 12.83
C ASN A 7 -27.17 -3.35 13.01
N GLY A 8 -27.00 -2.03 13.09
CA GLY A 8 -25.99 -1.24 13.84
C GLY A 8 -24.53 -1.74 14.00
N ILE A 9 -24.12 -2.78 13.31
CA ILE A 9 -22.84 -3.48 13.45
C ILE A 9 -22.05 -3.04 12.24
N LYS A 10 -21.17 -2.05 12.46
CA LYS A 10 -20.15 -1.70 11.48
C LYS A 10 -19.47 -2.98 10.99
N ASN A 11 -19.30 -3.13 9.68
CA ASN A 11 -18.56 -4.26 9.13
C ASN A 11 -17.12 -4.24 9.68
N ARG A 12 -16.58 -5.42 9.97
CA ARG A 12 -15.21 -5.58 10.48
C ARG A 12 -14.24 -5.71 9.32
N LEU A 13 -13.30 -4.78 9.21
CA LEU A 13 -12.17 -4.90 8.29
C LEU A 13 -11.08 -5.76 8.95
N THR A 14 -11.23 -7.07 8.79
CA THR A 14 -10.28 -8.10 9.28
C THR A 14 -9.55 -8.82 8.14
N GLU A 15 -10.02 -8.63 6.90
CA GLU A 15 -9.42 -9.23 5.71
C GLU A 15 -8.43 -8.24 5.07
N PRO A 16 -7.18 -8.66 4.78
CA PRO A 16 -6.18 -7.79 4.16
C PRO A 16 -6.64 -7.19 2.82
N SER A 17 -7.29 -7.98 1.98
CA SER A 17 -7.78 -7.55 0.66
C SER A 17 -8.85 -6.45 0.79
N ALA A 18 -9.77 -6.60 1.74
CA ALA A 18 -10.82 -5.61 2.00
C ALA A 18 -10.23 -4.32 2.60
N MET A 19 -9.29 -4.45 3.55
CA MET A 19 -8.58 -3.31 4.13
C MET A 19 -7.86 -2.50 3.04
N ILE A 20 -7.12 -3.17 2.15
CA ILE A 20 -6.41 -2.52 1.04
C ILE A 20 -7.39 -1.79 0.11
N ALA A 21 -8.54 -2.39 -0.22
CA ALA A 21 -9.54 -1.78 -1.09
C ALA A 21 -10.08 -0.47 -0.50
N GLU A 22 -10.44 -0.48 0.79
CA GLU A 22 -10.96 0.71 1.47
C GLU A 22 -9.89 1.79 1.68
N VAL A 23 -8.67 1.40 2.05
CA VAL A 23 -7.53 2.32 2.17
C VAL A 23 -7.25 3.00 0.81
N LYS A 24 -7.24 2.23 -0.29
CA LYS A 24 -7.10 2.80 -1.65
C LYS A 24 -8.23 3.74 -1.98
N ARG A 25 -9.48 3.37 -1.68
CA ARG A 25 -10.65 4.21 -1.92
C ARG A 25 -10.55 5.56 -1.21
N LEU A 26 -10.03 5.59 0.02
CA LEU A 26 -9.81 6.84 0.76
C LEU A 26 -8.66 7.66 0.17
N LEU A 27 -7.55 7.02 -0.21
CA LEU A 27 -6.44 7.69 -0.87
C LEU A 27 -6.86 8.33 -2.21
N THR A 28 -7.65 7.63 -3.02
CA THR A 28 -8.19 8.17 -4.29
C THR A 28 -9.13 9.36 -4.04
N LYS A 29 -9.78 9.43 -2.87
CA LYS A 29 -10.58 10.59 -2.45
C LYS A 29 -9.74 11.76 -1.93
N GLY A 30 -8.41 11.62 -1.88
CA GLY A 30 -7.49 12.65 -1.38
C GLY A 30 -7.33 12.65 0.14
N VAL A 31 -7.78 11.61 0.84
CA VAL A 31 -7.57 11.48 2.29
C VAL A 31 -6.10 11.18 2.56
N ALA A 32 -5.48 11.98 3.41
CA ALA A 32 -4.08 11.80 3.80
C ALA A 32 -3.88 10.50 4.61
N MET A 33 -2.71 9.87 4.49
CA MET A 33 -2.42 8.57 5.11
C MET A 33 -2.62 8.54 6.63
N ASP A 34 -2.32 9.65 7.30
CA ASP A 34 -2.52 9.85 8.75
C ASP A 34 -4.00 9.91 9.14
N GLN A 35 -4.88 10.33 8.23
CA GLN A 35 -6.32 10.44 8.44
C GLN A 35 -7.09 9.15 8.09
N ILE A 36 -6.45 8.19 7.41
CA ILE A 36 -7.11 6.95 6.96
C ILE A 36 -7.66 6.14 8.14
N ALA A 37 -6.90 6.02 9.23
CA ALA A 37 -7.35 5.28 10.41
C ALA A 37 -8.63 5.91 10.99
N LEU A 38 -8.68 7.24 11.07
CA LEU A 38 -9.83 7.97 11.56
C LEU A 38 -11.04 7.79 10.63
N GLU A 39 -10.87 7.97 9.32
CA GLU A 39 -11.97 7.83 8.34
C GLU A 39 -12.53 6.42 8.23
N LEU A 40 -11.68 5.39 8.35
CA LEU A 40 -12.14 4.00 8.39
C LEU A 40 -12.94 3.71 9.67
N SER A 41 -12.53 4.26 10.82
CA SER A 41 -13.17 3.94 12.11
C SER A 41 -14.59 4.48 12.22
N LYS A 42 -14.90 5.53 11.45
CA LYS A 42 -16.24 6.09 11.33
C LYS A 42 -17.21 5.08 10.71
N GLN A 43 -16.74 4.23 9.81
CA GLN A 43 -17.57 3.33 8.98
C GLN A 43 -17.41 1.85 9.35
N PHE A 44 -16.24 1.44 9.84
CA PHE A 44 -15.86 0.06 10.06
C PHE A 44 -15.26 -0.14 11.45
N TYR A 45 -15.40 -1.35 11.99
CA TYR A 45 -14.50 -1.82 13.05
C TYR A 45 -13.20 -2.26 12.38
N ILE A 46 -12.07 -1.70 12.83
CA ILE A 46 -10.78 -1.90 12.18
C ILE A 46 -9.90 -2.77 13.07
N ASP A 47 -9.22 -3.75 12.47
CA ASP A 47 -8.03 -4.34 13.05
C ASP A 47 -6.84 -3.37 12.85
N ILE A 48 -6.33 -2.81 13.95
CA ILE A 48 -5.26 -1.79 13.93
C ILE A 48 -3.92 -2.38 13.48
N ASP A 49 -3.63 -3.63 13.83
CA ASP A 49 -2.38 -4.29 13.44
C ASP A 49 -2.38 -4.55 11.94
N LEU A 50 -3.51 -5.03 11.42
CA LEU A 50 -3.71 -5.20 9.99
C LEU A 50 -3.63 -3.88 9.23
N LEU A 51 -4.29 -2.82 9.73
CA LEU A 51 -4.22 -1.49 9.12
C LEU A 51 -2.77 -0.99 9.06
N ASN A 52 -2.02 -1.11 10.16
CA ASN A 52 -0.63 -0.71 10.21
C ASN A 52 0.24 -1.49 9.22
N ALA A 53 0.02 -2.78 9.08
CA ALA A 53 0.71 -3.61 8.08
C ALA A 53 0.43 -3.13 6.65
N VAL A 54 -0.84 -2.85 6.33
CA VAL A 54 -1.27 -2.35 5.02
C VAL A 54 -0.65 -0.97 4.73
N LEU A 55 -0.72 -0.03 5.67
CA LEU A 55 -0.14 1.31 5.50
C LEU A 55 1.37 1.27 5.30
N ARG A 56 2.09 0.39 6.02
CA ARG A 56 3.53 0.17 5.83
C ARG A 56 3.84 -0.38 4.43
N ALA A 57 3.08 -1.38 3.97
CA ALA A 57 3.25 -1.96 2.65
C ALA A 57 2.97 -0.93 1.53
N MET A 58 1.93 -0.10 1.68
CA MET A 58 1.60 0.95 0.71
C MET A 58 2.64 2.07 0.69
N ARG A 59 3.13 2.52 1.85
CA ARG A 59 4.22 3.48 1.93
C ARG A 59 5.47 2.95 1.23
N LYS A 60 5.86 1.70 1.52
CA LYS A 60 6.99 1.04 0.87
C LYS A 60 6.82 1.02 -0.65
N LYS A 61 5.62 0.74 -1.16
CA LYS A 61 5.33 0.74 -2.60
C LYS A 61 5.47 2.15 -3.21
N MET A 62 5.01 3.19 -2.52
CA MET A 62 5.16 4.58 -2.98
C MET A 62 6.62 5.04 -2.96
N THR A 63 7.41 4.61 -1.97
CA THR A 63 8.82 4.99 -1.87
C THR A 63 9.73 4.14 -2.76
N SER A 64 9.42 2.85 -2.94
CA SER A 64 10.15 1.95 -3.85
C SER A 64 9.77 2.14 -5.31
N GLY A 65 8.61 2.75 -5.62
CA GLY A 65 8.25 3.15 -7.00
C GLY A 65 9.16 4.25 -7.59
N LYS A 66 10.15 4.73 -6.85
CA LYS A 66 11.24 5.61 -7.31
C LYS A 66 12.57 4.87 -7.50
N MET A 67 12.55 3.53 -7.55
CA MET A 67 13.70 2.64 -7.72
C MET A 67 13.44 1.53 -8.75
N ASP A 68 12.66 1.80 -9.81
CA ASP A 68 12.60 0.91 -10.98
C ASP A 68 12.56 1.73 -12.28
N GLU A 69 13.39 2.75 -12.37
CA GLU A 69 13.86 3.26 -13.66
C GLU A 69 15.39 3.28 -13.59
N ASN A 70 16.03 2.53 -14.48
CA ASN A 70 17.49 2.41 -14.63
C ASN A 70 18.21 1.36 -13.76
N GLY A 71 17.79 0.10 -13.87
CA GLY A 71 18.64 -1.07 -13.61
C GLY A 71 19.69 -1.33 -14.70
N LYS A 72 20.19 -0.30 -15.40
CA LYS A 72 21.39 -0.40 -16.25
C LYS A 72 22.56 0.20 -15.48
N ALA A 73 23.10 -0.59 -14.54
CA ALA A 73 24.44 -0.36 -14.01
C ALA A 73 25.45 -0.66 -15.14
N GLN A 74 25.57 0.29 -16.05
CA GLN A 74 26.66 0.41 -16.99
C GLN A 74 27.91 0.75 -16.18
N THR A 75 28.63 -0.27 -15.72
CA THR A 75 30.01 -0.11 -15.24
C THR A 75 30.94 -0.42 -16.41
N SER A 76 31.19 0.62 -17.20
CA SER A 76 32.40 0.69 -18.02
C SER A 76 33.61 0.72 -17.10
N ALA A 77 34.40 -0.35 -17.12
CA ALA A 77 35.82 -0.30 -16.77
C ALA A 77 36.61 -1.00 -17.88
N SER A 78 36.93 -0.22 -18.91
CA SER A 78 38.01 -0.54 -19.84
C SER A 78 39.33 -0.57 -19.08
N ILE A 79 39.97 -1.74 -19.03
CA ILE A 79 41.43 -1.93 -18.99
C ILE A 79 41.62 -3.20 -19.84
N GLY A 80 42.06 -3.15 -21.09
CA GLY A 80 43.30 -2.53 -21.54
C GLY A 80 44.40 -3.60 -21.56
N ASP A 81 44.67 -4.14 -22.75
CA ASP A 81 45.91 -4.80 -23.18
C ASP A 81 46.53 -5.95 -22.36
N LYS A 82 46.60 -7.15 -22.97
CA LYS A 82 47.90 -7.80 -23.18
C LYS A 82 47.88 -8.88 -24.28
N ALA A 83 48.36 -8.46 -25.45
CA ALA A 83 49.30 -9.09 -26.38
C ALA A 83 49.35 -10.62 -26.61
N ALA A 84 49.41 -10.93 -27.91
CA ALA A 84 49.75 -12.17 -28.57
C ALA A 84 51.11 -12.79 -28.17
N ALA A 85 51.19 -14.13 -28.26
CA ALA A 85 52.26 -14.90 -28.90
C ALA A 85 51.79 -16.35 -29.07
#